data_AF-A0A959FEZ0-F1
#
_entry.id   AF-A0A959FEZ0-F1
#
_cell.length_a   1.000
_cell.length_b   1.000
_cell.length_c   1.000
_cell.angle_alpha   90.00
_cell.angle_beta   90.00
_cell.angle_gamma   90.00
#
_symmetry.space_group_name_H-M   'P 1'
#
loop_
_entity.id
_entity.type
_entity.pdbx_description
1 polymer ?
#
loop_
_entity_poly.entity_id
_entity_poly.type
_entity_poly.pdbx_seq_one_letter_code
_entity_poly.pdbx_strand_id
1 'polypeptide(L)'
;GKFSLILPYIEGLRFCELAATYHLYCTRMTEVHPKAEKPIERLLIQLEKEQKQTAVDQLIIQHEKRNDWTAAYKKLTKEFYLKI
;
A
#
# COMPACT_ATOMS: atom_id res chain seq x y z
N GLY A 1 -10.89 -10.95 -11.34
CA GLY A 1 -11.39 -10.14 -10.22
C GLY A 1 -10.22 -9.75 -9.35
N LYS A 2 -10.30 -8.62 -8.63
CA LYS A 2 -9.23 -8.09 -7.79
C LYS A 2 -9.74 -7.95 -6.36
N PHE A 3 -8.95 -8.40 -5.40
CA PHE A 3 -9.21 -8.19 -3.98
C PHE A 3 -8.15 -7.25 -3.42
N SER A 4 -8.57 -6.09 -2.92
CA SER A 4 -7.66 -5.05 -2.45
C SER A 4 -7.92 -4.72 -0.99
N LEU A 5 -6.85 -4.57 -0.21
CA LEU A 5 -6.91 -4.31 1.22
C LEU A 5 -5.70 -3.51 1.70
N ILE A 6 -5.81 -2.94 2.89
CA ILE A 6 -4.75 -2.22 3.58
C ILE A 6 -4.55 -2.84 4.95
N LEU A 7 -3.34 -3.28 5.26
CA LEU A 7 -2.99 -3.91 6.53
C LEU A 7 -1.68 -3.33 7.09
N PRO A 8 -1.44 -3.40 8.40
CA PRO A 8 -0.12 -3.12 8.94
C PRO A 8 0.92 -4.10 8.37
N TYR A 9 2.19 -3.69 8.36
CA TYR A 9 3.25 -4.38 7.60
C TYR A 9 3.32 -5.89 7.84
N ILE A 10 3.42 -6.32 9.10
CA ILE A 10 3.59 -7.75 9.44
C ILE A 10 2.33 -8.56 9.11
N GLU A 11 1.16 -8.02 9.43
CA GLU A 11 -0.13 -8.64 9.14
C GLU A 11 -0.36 -8.74 7.63
N GLY A 12 0.05 -7.76 6.84
CA GLY A 12 -0.04 -7.78 5.39
C GLY A 12 0.80 -8.88 4.75
N LEU A 13 2.02 -9.10 5.24
CA LEU A 13 2.87 -10.21 4.79
C LEU A 13 2.25 -11.57 5.12
N ARG A 14 1.81 -11.76 6.38
CA ARG A 14 1.12 -12.98 6.82
C ARG A 14 -0.17 -13.23 6.05
N PHE A 15 -0.90 -12.16 5.71
CA PHE A 15 -2.11 -12.28 4.91
C PHE A 15 -1.81 -12.76 3.48
N CYS A 16 -0.73 -12.30 2.86
CA CYS A 16 -0.31 -12.77 1.54
C CYS A 16 0.06 -14.26 1.56
N GLU A 17 0.77 -14.72 2.60
CA GLU A 17 1.09 -16.14 2.80
C GLU A 17 -0.18 -16.98 2.92
N LEU A 18 -1.14 -16.54 3.75
CA LEU A 18 -2.42 -17.21 3.91
C LEU A 18 -3.23 -17.21 2.60
N ALA A 19 -3.32 -16.08 1.91
CA ALA A 19 -4.09 -15.96 0.67
C ALA A 19 -3.57 -16.87 -0.44
N ALA A 20 -2.25 -17.10 -0.50
CA ALA A 20 -1.65 -18.00 -1.47
C ALA A 20 -2.17 -19.46 -1.32
N THR A 21 -2.53 -19.89 -0.11
CA THR A 21 -3.11 -21.23 0.11
C THR A 21 -4.53 -21.36 -0.46
N TYR A 22 -5.19 -20.23 -0.74
CA TYR A 22 -6.49 -20.14 -1.40
C TYR A 22 -6.39 -19.76 -2.89
N HIS A 23 -5.21 -19.87 -3.50
CA HIS A 23 -4.94 -19.46 -4.88
C HIS A 23 -5.23 -17.97 -5.15
N LEU A 24 -5.00 -17.12 -4.14
CA LEU A 24 -5.02 -15.67 -4.28
C LEU A 24 -3.61 -15.13 -4.08
N TYR A 25 -3.00 -14.70 -5.17
CA TYR A 25 -1.59 -14.29 -5.22
C TYR A 25 -1.48 -12.78 -5.16
N CYS A 26 -0.48 -12.28 -4.43
CA CYS A 26 -0.15 -10.86 -4.46
C CYS A 26 0.36 -10.49 -5.85
N THR A 27 -0.26 -9.47 -6.44
CA THR A 27 0.05 -9.00 -7.79
C THR A 27 0.47 -7.54 -7.79
N ARG A 28 0.10 -6.80 -6.75
CA ARG A 28 0.59 -5.46 -6.48
C ARG A 28 0.71 -5.23 -4.97
N MET A 29 1.79 -4.60 -4.57
CA MET A 29 2.03 -4.17 -3.19
C MET A 29 2.58 -2.74 -3.20
N THR A 30 1.99 -1.86 -2.41
CA THR A 30 2.55 -0.53 -2.15
C THR A 30 2.99 -0.46 -0.69
N GLU A 31 4.27 -0.20 -0.48
CA GLU A 31 4.85 0.01 0.84
C GLU A 31 4.60 1.45 1.28
N VAL A 32 3.90 1.64 2.39
CA VAL A 32 3.56 2.97 2.90
C VAL A 32 4.52 3.38 4.00
N HIS A 33 5.28 4.42 3.71
CA HIS A 33 6.19 5.06 4.64
C HIS A 33 5.57 6.37 5.15
N PRO A 34 5.49 6.61 6.47
CA PRO A 34 5.06 7.90 7.00
C PRO A 34 5.96 9.05 6.50
N LYS A 35 7.26 8.78 6.43
CA LYS A 35 8.33 9.63 5.91
C LYS A 35 9.41 8.75 5.28
N ALA A 36 10.25 9.31 4.41
CA ALA A 36 11.28 8.55 3.66
C ALA A 36 12.17 7.67 4.55
N GLU A 37 12.64 8.20 5.69
CA GLU A 37 13.54 7.49 6.62
C GLU A 37 12.82 6.62 7.66
N LYS A 38 11.48 6.58 7.63
CA LYS A 38 10.69 5.80 8.59
C LYS A 38 10.37 4.42 8.01
N PRO A 39 10.23 3.39 8.87
CA PRO A 39 9.88 2.05 8.42
C PRO A 39 8.49 2.01 7.77
N ILE A 40 8.24 0.93 7.04
CA ILE A 40 6.92 0.64 6.45
C ILE A 40 5.93 0.44 7.58
N GLU A 41 4.84 1.21 7.60
CA GLU A 41 3.77 1.02 8.58
C GLU A 41 2.65 0.14 8.02
N ARG A 42 2.35 0.27 6.73
CA ARG A 42 1.21 -0.39 6.08
C ARG A 42 1.59 -0.87 4.69
N LEU A 43 0.87 -1.90 4.25
CA LEU A 43 0.89 -2.41 2.88
C LEU A 43 -0.49 -2.20 2.26
N LEU A 44 -0.54 -1.57 1.08
CA LEU A 44 -1.71 -1.67 0.20
C LEU A 44 -1.46 -2.89 -0.68
N ILE A 45 -2.36 -3.85 -0.63
CA ILE A 45 -2.19 -5.16 -1.25
C ILE A 45 -3.30 -5.36 -2.27
N GLN A 46 -2.95 -5.83 -3.46
CA GLN A 46 -3.89 -6.36 -4.44
C GLN A 46 -3.59 -7.83 -4.69
N LEU A 47 -4.60 -8.66 -4.48
CA LEU A 47 -4.57 -10.10 -4.75
C LEU A 47 -5.44 -10.44 -5.97
N GLU A 48 -4.98 -11.38 -6.77
CA GLU A 48 -5.71 -11.93 -7.92
C GLU A 48 -5.56 -13.45 -7.96
N LYS A 49 -6.43 -14.14 -8.71
CA LYS A 49 -6.33 -15.61 -8.90
C LYS A 49 -5.18 -16.01 -9.82
N GLU A 50 -4.76 -15.10 -10.69
CA GLU A 50 -3.64 -15.32 -11.60
C GLU A 50 -2.33 -15.05 -10.87
N GLN A 51 -1.44 -16.04 -10.91
CA GLN A 51 -0.10 -15.89 -10.37
C GLN A 51 0.78 -15.16 -11.38
N LYS A 52 1.34 -14.02 -10.96
CA LYS A 52 2.28 -13.21 -11.75
C LYS A 52 3.24 -12.49 -10.82
N GLN A 53 4.26 -11.85 -11.40
CA GLN A 53 5.21 -11.08 -10.62
C GLN A 53 4.49 -9.93 -9.86
N THR A 54 4.76 -9.83 -8.56
CA THR A 54 4.24 -8.73 -7.75
C THR A 54 4.88 -7.43 -8.18
N ALA A 55 4.08 -6.48 -8.64
CA ALA A 55 4.53 -5.11 -8.83
C ALA A 55 4.64 -4.43 -7.46
N VAL A 56 5.84 -4.00 -7.08
CA VAL A 56 6.10 -3.32 -5.81
C VAL A 56 6.43 -1.86 -6.07
N ASP A 57 5.74 -0.96 -5.39
CA ASP A 57 6.03 0.47 -5.38
C ASP A 57 5.97 1.02 -3.94
N GLN A 58 6.34 2.29 -3.77
CA GLN A 58 6.38 2.94 -2.46
C GLN A 58 5.53 4.21 -2.46
N LEU A 59 4.91 4.49 -1.32
CA LEU A 59 4.18 5.72 -1.05
C LEU A 59 4.72 6.36 0.23
N ILE A 60 5.41 7.48 0.07
CA ILE A 60 5.82 8.34 1.18
C ILE A 60 4.70 9.34 1.45
N ILE A 61 4.21 9.40 2.68
CA ILE A 61 3.06 10.21 3.05
C ILE A 61 3.44 11.69 3.27
N GLN A 62 4.46 11.95 4.09
CA GLN A 62 4.95 13.29 4.41
C GLN A 62 6.44 13.44 4.14
N HIS A 63 6.85 14.68 3.89
CA HIS A 63 8.23 15.13 4.03
C HIS A 63 8.59 15.26 5.53
N GLU A 64 9.73 15.87 5.83
CA GLU A 64 10.18 15.97 7.23
C GLU A 64 9.36 16.91 8.10
N LYS A 65 8.76 17.96 7.51
CA LYS A 65 7.92 18.91 8.24
C LYS A 65 6.52 18.34 8.47
N ARG A 66 5.94 18.66 9.63
CA ARG A 66 4.56 18.26 9.95
C ARG A 66 3.58 18.91 8.97
N ASN A 67 2.60 18.13 8.51
CA ASN A 67 1.58 18.55 7.52
C ASN A 67 2.15 18.87 6.13
N ASP A 68 3.40 18.48 5.86
CA ASP A 68 4.02 18.66 4.54
C ASP A 68 3.86 17.38 3.72
N TRP A 69 2.70 17.23 3.08
CA TRP A 69 2.37 16.02 2.34
C TRP A 69 3.06 15.95 0.97
N THR A 70 3.51 14.76 0.59
CA THR A 70 4.17 14.55 -0.70
C THR A 70 3.20 14.74 -1.87
N ALA A 71 3.75 15.06 -3.05
CA ALA A 71 2.94 15.19 -4.27
C ALA A 71 2.22 13.88 -4.64
N ALA A 72 2.86 12.72 -4.42
CA ALA A 72 2.26 11.42 -4.68
C ALA A 72 1.04 11.17 -3.78
N TYR A 73 1.17 11.44 -2.48
CA TYR A 73 0.05 11.31 -1.54
C TYR A 73 -1.08 12.28 -1.86
N LYS A 74 -0.76 13.55 -2.13
CA LYS A 74 -1.76 14.56 -2.55
C LYS A 74 -2.50 14.11 -3.81
N LYS A 75 -1.78 13.62 -4.83
CA LYS A 75 -2.38 13.15 -6.09
C LYS A 75 -3.33 11.97 -5.86
N LEU A 76 -2.96 11.03 -4.99
CA LEU A 76 -3.77 9.86 -4.65
C LEU A 76 -5.06 10.23 -3.89
N THR A 77 -4.97 11.22 -3.01
CA THR A 77 -6.05 11.58 -2.08
C THR A 77 -6.87 12.80 -2.51
N LYS A 78 -6.46 13.51 -3.59
CA LYS A 78 -7.08 14.77 -4.05
C LYS A 78 -8.60 14.71 -4.18
N GLU A 79 -9.17 13.56 -4.57
CA GLU A 79 -10.61 13.40 -4.79
C GLU A 79 -11.41 13.31 -3.48
N PHE A 80 -10.73 13.03 -2.35
CA PHE A 80 -11.33 12.91 -1.03
C PHE A 80 -11.20 14.19 -0.19
N TYR A 81 -10.34 15.12 -0.60
CA TYR A 81 -10.31 16.46 -0.01
C TYR A 81 -11.43 17.30 -0.64
N LEU A 82 -12.63 17.19 -0.05
CA LEU A 82 -13.69 18.17 -0.25
C LEU A 82 -13.15 19.52 0.22
N LYS A 83 -13.24 20.54 -0.65
CA LYS A 83 -12.83 21.93 -0.38
C LYS A 83 -13.13 22.32 1.08
N ILE A 84 -12.08 22.51 1.87
CA ILE A 84 -12.08 23.37 3.06
C ILE A 84 -11.62 24.75 2.60
#